data_AF-A0A2B7XHR3-F1
#
_entry.id   AF-A0A2B7XHR3-F1
#
_cell.length_a   1.000
_cell.length_b   1.000
_cell.length_c   1.000
_cell.angle_alpha   90.00
_cell.angle_beta   90.00
_cell.angle_gamma   90.00
#
_symmetry.space_group_name_H-M   'P 1'
#
loop_
_entity.id
_entity.type
_entity.pdbx_description
1 polymer ?
#
loop_
_entity_poly.entity_id
_entity_poly.type
_entity_poly.pdbx_seq_one_letter_code
_entity_poly.pdbx_strand_id
1 'polypeptide(L)'
;MKFPSLTLVALAGMLISAHALPEPLSKPEISTSQAEADVEEIIPSINATEHGLSPRGTLKLMCYTTATEKWAADGRVPIREDGKNYDLKGKNLYDVAGKFCYEKNGYKFSKNGGYTSQKYWFKNALKTFPLPFVPVTVNIVNADFRAGTVNAKFCADMMVKVISGCTAKGRPSRFDHFIGGEVQDSSGWTYAVLCDEGYCMKL
;
A
#
# COMPACT_ATOMS: atom_id res chain seq x y z
N MET A 1 -29.35 52.95 -15.66
CA MET A 1 -28.24 53.77 -15.14
C MET A 1 -26.97 52.95 -15.24
N LYS A 2 -25.97 53.50 -15.95
CA LYS A 2 -24.66 52.90 -16.23
C LYS A 2 -23.71 53.32 -15.10
N PHE A 3 -22.88 52.41 -14.59
CA PHE A 3 -21.67 52.76 -13.85
C PHE A 3 -20.45 52.31 -14.68
N PRO A 4 -19.44 53.18 -14.88
CA PRO A 4 -18.37 52.97 -15.83
C PRO A 4 -17.16 52.24 -15.23
N SER A 5 -16.29 51.84 -16.15
CA SER A 5 -15.06 51.07 -16.01
C SER A 5 -13.84 51.93 -15.61
N LEU A 6 -12.86 51.24 -15.01
CA LEU A 6 -11.38 51.42 -14.99
C LEU A 6 -10.76 52.83 -14.96
N THR A 7 -9.80 53.00 -14.05
CA THR A 7 -8.59 53.80 -14.34
C THR A 7 -7.35 53.17 -13.71
N LEU A 8 -6.42 52.83 -14.58
CA LEU A 8 -5.02 52.44 -14.33
C LEU A 8 -4.19 53.72 -14.24
N VAL A 9 -3.29 53.85 -13.26
CA VAL A 9 -2.14 54.76 -13.35
C VAL A 9 -0.91 54.05 -12.80
N ALA A 10 0.09 53.90 -13.68
CA ALA A 10 1.44 53.46 -13.37
C ALA A 10 2.33 54.68 -13.04
N LEU A 11 3.37 54.51 -12.21
CA LEU A 11 4.67 55.11 -12.49
C LEU A 11 5.82 54.46 -11.69
N ALA A 12 6.98 54.44 -12.36
CA ALA A 12 8.23 53.75 -12.09
C ALA A 12 9.12 54.36 -10.97
N GLY A 13 10.13 53.59 -10.55
CA GLY A 13 11.31 54.10 -9.85
C GLY A 13 12.31 53.01 -9.45
N MET A 14 13.28 52.73 -10.32
CA MET A 14 14.49 51.92 -10.04
C MET A 14 15.38 52.61 -8.99
N LEU A 15 16.06 51.85 -8.11
CA LEU A 15 17.44 52.12 -7.72
C LEU A 15 18.14 50.84 -7.20
N ILE A 16 19.43 50.76 -7.54
CA ILE A 16 20.38 49.64 -7.49
C ILE A 16 21.11 49.62 -6.14
N SER A 17 21.48 48.47 -5.60
CA SER A 17 22.71 48.34 -4.79
C SER A 17 23.19 46.89 -4.70
N ALA A 18 24.46 46.70 -5.05
CA ALA A 18 25.21 45.45 -5.03
C ALA A 18 26.14 45.41 -3.80
N HIS A 19 26.23 44.28 -3.11
CA HIS A 19 27.37 43.90 -2.23
C HIS A 19 27.46 42.37 -2.26
N ALA A 20 28.34 41.77 -3.07
CA ALA A 20 29.77 41.53 -2.84
C ALA A 20 30.03 40.16 -2.17
N LEU A 21 30.57 39.24 -2.99
CA LEU A 21 31.23 37.98 -2.64
C LEU A 21 32.46 38.20 -1.74
N PRO A 22 32.93 37.11 -1.10
CA PRO A 22 34.35 36.79 -1.17
C PRO A 22 34.60 35.39 -1.77
N GLU A 23 35.58 35.32 -2.66
CA GLU A 23 36.30 34.15 -3.19
C GLU A 23 37.77 34.21 -2.69
N PRO A 24 38.70 33.26 -2.98
CA PRO A 24 38.63 31.82 -3.29
C PRO A 24 39.76 30.99 -2.57
N LEU A 25 40.01 29.75 -3.05
CA LEU A 25 41.09 28.75 -2.77
C LEU A 25 40.69 27.57 -1.84
N SER A 26 40.85 26.28 -2.18
CA SER A 26 41.65 25.59 -3.23
C SER A 26 41.01 24.26 -3.64
N LYS A 27 41.22 23.86 -4.90
CA LYS A 27 41.06 22.47 -5.39
C LYS A 27 41.89 21.48 -4.54
N PRO A 28 41.46 20.21 -4.47
CA PRO A 28 42.14 19.23 -5.31
C PRO A 28 41.17 18.45 -6.18
N GLU A 29 41.59 18.25 -7.43
CA GLU A 29 41.09 17.20 -8.30
C GLU A 29 41.36 15.84 -7.65
N ILE A 30 40.41 14.90 -7.75
CA ILE A 30 40.61 13.56 -8.33
C ILE A 30 39.34 12.70 -8.13
N SER A 31 38.95 12.08 -9.25
CA SER A 31 38.17 10.86 -9.44
C SER A 31 36.67 10.85 -9.16
N THR A 32 35.94 10.88 -10.27
CA THR A 32 34.86 9.95 -10.59
C THR A 32 34.97 8.60 -9.87
N SER A 33 33.99 8.27 -9.04
CA SER A 33 33.33 6.96 -9.07
C SER A 33 32.04 7.00 -8.24
N GLN A 34 30.91 6.89 -8.93
CA GLN A 34 29.72 6.14 -8.56
C GLN A 34 29.46 5.89 -7.06
N ALA A 35 28.43 6.53 -6.55
CA ALA A 35 27.49 5.91 -5.62
C ALA A 35 26.15 6.65 -5.68
N GLU A 36 25.51 6.64 -6.85
CA GLU A 36 24.05 6.54 -6.85
C GLU A 36 23.75 5.16 -6.27
N ALA A 37 23.52 5.11 -4.96
CA ALA A 37 22.91 3.95 -4.35
C ALA A 37 21.45 3.94 -4.82
N ASP A 38 21.23 3.37 -6.00
CA ASP A 38 19.94 2.82 -6.40
C ASP A 38 19.60 1.76 -5.34
N VAL A 39 18.88 2.18 -4.31
CA VAL A 39 18.35 1.28 -3.29
C VAL A 39 17.17 0.57 -3.96
N GLU A 40 17.50 -0.40 -4.79
CA GLU A 40 16.57 -1.41 -5.26
C GLU A 40 16.08 -2.13 -4.01
N GLU A 41 14.90 -1.77 -3.51
CA GLU A 41 14.33 -2.35 -2.30
C GLU A 41 14.08 -3.84 -2.57
N ILE A 42 15.01 -4.69 -2.11
CA ILE A 42 14.94 -6.13 -2.28
C ILE A 42 13.84 -6.64 -1.34
N ILE A 43 12.60 -6.64 -1.84
CA ILE A 43 11.51 -7.36 -1.22
C ILE A 43 11.85 -8.85 -1.34
N PRO A 44 12.05 -9.58 -0.23
CA PRO A 44 12.33 -11.00 -0.28
C PRO A 44 11.17 -11.72 -0.95
N SER A 45 11.46 -12.47 -2.02
CA SER A 45 10.47 -13.28 -2.71
C SER A 45 10.02 -14.42 -1.80
N ILE A 46 8.72 -14.52 -1.56
CA ILE A 46 8.13 -15.62 -0.80
C ILE A 46 7.79 -16.71 -1.80
N ASN A 47 8.47 -17.85 -1.69
CA ASN A 47 8.23 -19.00 -2.55
C ASN A 47 6.87 -19.61 -2.19
N ALA A 48 5.84 -19.37 -3.01
CA ALA A 48 4.44 -19.69 -2.70
C ALA A 48 4.08 -21.19 -2.68
N THR A 49 5.07 -22.10 -2.63
CA THR A 49 4.86 -23.54 -2.86
C THR A 49 5.18 -24.45 -1.66
N GLU A 50 5.52 -23.94 -0.48
CA GLU A 50 5.70 -24.80 0.71
C GLU A 50 5.22 -24.13 2.01
N HIS A 51 3.92 -24.20 2.30
CA HIS A 51 3.36 -23.69 3.56
C HIS A 51 2.43 -24.73 4.21
N GLY A 52 3.04 -25.80 4.71
CA GLY A 52 2.40 -26.82 5.53
C GLY A 52 2.67 -26.62 7.03
N LEU A 53 2.20 -25.54 7.63
CA LEU A 53 2.04 -25.47 9.09
C LEU A 53 0.67 -24.87 9.42
N SER A 54 -0.28 -25.78 9.64
CA SER A 54 -1.65 -25.43 10.03
C SER A 54 -1.65 -24.82 11.43
N PRO A 55 -2.25 -23.63 11.64
CA PRO A 55 -2.45 -23.08 12.98
C PRO A 55 -3.36 -24.02 13.78
N ARG A 56 -3.03 -24.25 15.06
CA ARG A 56 -3.76 -25.14 15.98
C ARG A 56 -5.13 -24.60 16.44
N GLY A 57 -5.74 -23.69 15.68
CA GLY A 57 -7.02 -23.06 16.00
C GLY A 57 -7.89 -22.86 14.76
N THR A 58 -9.20 -22.77 14.96
CA THR A 58 -10.15 -22.55 13.86
C THR A 58 -9.88 -21.19 13.23
N LEU A 59 -9.55 -21.18 11.95
CA LEU A 59 -9.41 -19.96 11.16
C LEU A 59 -10.71 -19.69 10.40
N LYS A 60 -11.20 -18.46 10.46
CA LYS A 60 -12.41 -18.05 9.73
C LYS A 60 -12.02 -17.20 8.53
N LEU A 61 -12.01 -17.81 7.35
CA LEU A 61 -11.80 -17.12 6.07
C LEU A 61 -13.13 -16.57 5.55
N MET A 62 -13.16 -15.27 5.23
CA MET A 62 -14.26 -14.62 4.53
C MET A 62 -13.73 -14.00 3.25
N CYS A 63 -14.37 -14.33 2.12
CA CYS A 63 -14.04 -13.76 0.82
C CYS A 63 -15.11 -12.78 0.43
N TYR A 64 -14.70 -11.57 0.06
CA TYR A 64 -15.64 -10.54 -0.34
C TYR A 64 -16.21 -10.82 -1.72
N THR A 65 -17.33 -10.18 -2.03
CA THR A 65 -18.07 -10.43 -3.27
C THR A 65 -18.46 -9.13 -3.93
N THR A 66 -18.77 -9.17 -5.22
CA THR A 66 -19.30 -8.01 -5.93
C THR A 66 -20.72 -7.61 -5.49
N ALA A 67 -21.36 -8.36 -4.59
CA ALA A 67 -22.60 -7.92 -3.96
C ALA A 67 -22.36 -6.79 -2.94
N THR A 68 -21.20 -6.79 -2.28
CA THR A 68 -20.80 -5.78 -1.28
C THR A 68 -19.75 -4.81 -1.81
N GLU A 69 -18.92 -5.26 -2.75
CA GLU A 69 -17.82 -4.48 -3.30
C GLU A 69 -18.12 -3.94 -4.71
N LYS A 70 -17.59 -2.75 -5.01
CA LYS A 70 -17.59 -2.12 -6.34
C LYS A 70 -16.26 -2.27 -7.06
N TRP A 71 -15.25 -2.91 -6.48
CA TRP A 71 -13.90 -2.93 -7.01
C TRP A 71 -13.40 -4.36 -7.25
N ALA A 72 -12.33 -4.47 -8.05
CA ALA A 72 -11.47 -5.63 -8.10
C ALA A 72 -10.07 -5.18 -8.54
N ALA A 73 -9.02 -5.74 -7.94
CA ALA A 73 -7.64 -5.47 -8.34
C ALA A 73 -7.12 -6.55 -9.29
N ASP A 74 -6.29 -6.16 -10.25
CA ASP A 74 -5.40 -7.11 -10.91
C ASP A 74 -4.23 -7.42 -9.98
N GLY A 75 -4.32 -8.51 -9.22
CA GLY A 75 -3.33 -8.90 -8.22
C GLY A 75 -1.94 -9.23 -8.78
N ARG A 76 -1.78 -9.29 -10.12
CA ARG A 76 -0.48 -9.52 -10.77
C ARG A 76 0.37 -8.26 -10.87
N VAL A 77 -0.24 -7.08 -10.80
CA VAL A 77 0.42 -5.82 -11.17
C VAL A 77 0.09 -4.71 -10.16
N PRO A 78 0.69 -4.72 -8.96
CA PRO A 78 0.80 -3.52 -8.14
C PRO A 78 1.54 -2.44 -8.92
N ILE A 79 1.12 -1.19 -8.74
CA ILE A 79 1.68 -0.02 -9.42
C ILE A 79 2.69 0.65 -8.49
N ARG A 80 2.27 0.97 -7.26
CA ARG A 80 3.11 1.65 -6.27
C ARG A 80 2.53 1.54 -4.87
N GLU A 81 3.37 1.72 -3.88
CA GLU A 81 2.95 1.96 -2.49
C GLU A 81 2.43 3.40 -2.35
N ASP A 82 1.36 3.59 -1.57
CA ASP A 82 0.79 4.92 -1.33
C ASP A 82 1.79 5.83 -0.59
N GLY A 83 1.90 7.09 -1.03
CA GLY A 83 2.89 8.03 -0.50
C GLY A 83 4.34 7.78 -0.93
N LYS A 84 4.60 6.82 -1.83
CA LYS A 84 5.92 6.52 -2.38
C LYS A 84 5.95 6.74 -3.89
N ASN A 85 7.14 7.05 -4.41
CA ASN A 85 7.37 7.36 -5.83
C ASN A 85 8.20 6.30 -6.55
N TYR A 86 8.33 5.09 -5.99
CA TYR A 86 8.99 3.97 -6.66
C TYR A 86 7.94 3.04 -7.31
N ASP A 87 8.33 2.39 -8.41
CA ASP A 87 7.52 1.42 -9.14
C ASP A 87 7.65 0.02 -8.49
N LEU A 88 6.55 -0.72 -8.43
CA LEU A 88 6.50 -2.10 -7.94
C LEU A 88 6.62 -3.14 -9.07
N LYS A 89 7.28 -2.76 -10.18
CA LYS A 89 7.47 -3.61 -11.35
C LYS A 89 7.98 -5.01 -10.99
N GLY A 90 7.32 -6.03 -11.52
CA GLY A 90 7.67 -7.44 -11.30
C GLY A 90 7.25 -7.99 -9.94
N LYS A 91 6.62 -7.19 -9.08
CA LYS A 91 5.98 -7.65 -7.84
C LYS A 91 4.52 -8.01 -8.10
N ASN A 92 3.91 -8.71 -7.17
CA ASN A 92 2.48 -9.06 -7.18
C ASN A 92 1.86 -8.86 -5.78
N LEU A 93 0.57 -9.20 -5.65
CA LEU A 93 -0.17 -9.04 -4.38
C LEU A 93 0.45 -9.82 -3.20
N TYR A 94 1.00 -11.02 -3.44
CA TYR A 94 1.71 -11.77 -2.40
C TYR A 94 2.99 -11.05 -1.95
N ASP A 95 3.73 -10.46 -2.89
CA ASP A 95 4.98 -9.77 -2.58
C ASP A 95 4.73 -8.54 -1.70
N VAL A 96 3.74 -7.72 -2.04
CA VAL A 96 3.42 -6.52 -1.24
C VAL A 96 2.81 -6.88 0.12
N ALA A 97 2.01 -7.95 0.20
CA ALA A 97 1.49 -8.43 1.47
C ALA A 97 2.59 -9.01 2.37
N GLY A 98 3.54 -9.74 1.77
CA GLY A 98 4.74 -10.22 2.42
C GLY A 98 5.60 -9.06 2.95
N LYS A 99 5.92 -8.09 2.09
CA LYS A 99 6.65 -6.86 2.46
C LYS A 99 6.04 -6.21 3.69
N PHE A 100 4.74 -5.93 3.65
CA PHE A 100 4.01 -5.36 4.78
C PHE A 100 4.19 -6.18 6.06
N CYS A 101 4.03 -7.50 6.01
CA CYS A 101 4.18 -8.36 7.18
C CYS A 101 5.59 -8.32 7.79
N TYR A 102 6.63 -8.25 6.96
CA TYR A 102 8.02 -8.12 7.43
C TYR A 102 8.32 -6.73 7.99
N GLU A 103 7.79 -5.66 7.39
CA GLU A 103 7.92 -4.30 7.90
C GLU A 103 7.19 -4.10 9.24
N LYS A 104 6.07 -4.79 9.46
CA LYS A 104 5.31 -4.75 10.71
C LYS A 104 5.76 -5.78 11.73
N ASN A 105 6.85 -6.52 11.48
CA ASN A 105 7.36 -7.47 12.46
C ASN A 105 7.68 -6.76 13.78
N GLY A 106 7.23 -7.32 14.90
CA GLY A 106 7.42 -6.70 16.20
C GLY A 106 6.44 -5.57 16.54
N TYR A 107 5.54 -5.19 15.63
CA TYR A 107 4.46 -4.23 15.92
C TYR A 107 3.61 -4.76 17.08
N LYS A 108 3.33 -3.91 18.07
CA LYS A 108 2.64 -4.29 19.30
C LYS A 108 1.21 -3.78 19.29
N PHE A 109 0.26 -4.72 19.37
CA PHE A 109 -1.13 -4.39 19.68
C PHE A 109 -1.35 -4.35 21.18
N SER A 110 -2.10 -3.36 21.64
CA SER A 110 -2.53 -3.24 23.04
C SER A 110 -3.92 -3.86 23.24
N LYS A 111 -4.39 -3.91 24.50
CA LYS A 111 -5.77 -4.30 24.81
C LYS A 111 -6.83 -3.25 24.44
N ASN A 112 -6.41 -2.11 23.88
CA ASN A 112 -7.33 -1.08 23.39
C ASN A 112 -7.70 -1.30 21.91
N GLY A 113 -7.22 -2.39 21.30
CA GLY A 113 -7.47 -2.70 19.90
C GLY A 113 -6.54 -1.92 18.98
N GLY A 114 -7.05 -1.63 17.78
CA GLY A 114 -6.36 -0.85 16.77
C GLY A 114 -6.09 -1.64 15.49
N TYR A 115 -5.43 -1.00 14.53
CA TYR A 115 -5.02 -1.62 13.29
C TYR A 115 -3.65 -1.10 12.85
N THR A 116 -2.98 -1.87 12.02
CA THR A 116 -1.83 -1.42 11.24
C THR A 116 -2.05 -1.80 9.79
N SER A 117 -1.73 -0.91 8.87
CA SER A 117 -2.05 -1.08 7.45
C SER A 117 -0.96 -0.49 6.55
N GLN A 118 -0.96 -0.93 5.30
CA GLN A 118 -0.25 -0.31 4.20
C GLN A 118 -1.12 -0.34 2.95
N LYS A 119 -1.18 0.79 2.24
CA LYS A 119 -1.98 0.97 1.03
C LYS A 119 -1.08 0.88 -0.20
N TYR A 120 -1.58 0.21 -1.23
CA TYR A 120 -0.92 0.02 -2.52
C TYR A 120 -1.92 0.31 -3.64
N TRP A 121 -1.46 0.94 -4.72
CA TRP A 121 -2.28 1.20 -5.89
C TRP A 121 -2.17 0.03 -6.86
N PHE A 122 -3.31 -0.50 -7.30
CA PHE A 122 -3.39 -1.56 -8.31
C PHE A 122 -4.18 -1.09 -9.52
N LYS A 123 -3.92 -1.71 -10.67
CA LYS A 123 -4.83 -1.61 -11.80
C LYS A 123 -6.19 -2.19 -11.41
N ASN A 124 -7.25 -1.47 -11.73
CA ASN A 124 -8.60 -1.96 -11.52
C ASN A 124 -8.97 -2.99 -12.60
N ALA A 125 -9.46 -4.14 -12.17
CA ALA A 125 -9.92 -5.23 -13.03
C ALA A 125 -11.44 -5.17 -13.31
N LEU A 126 -12.19 -4.34 -12.58
CA LEU A 126 -13.63 -4.16 -12.76
C LEU A 126 -13.92 -2.95 -13.65
N LYS A 127 -14.40 -3.21 -14.87
CA LYS A 127 -14.67 -2.17 -15.89
C LYS A 127 -15.73 -1.15 -15.47
N THR A 128 -16.63 -1.51 -14.55
CA THR A 128 -17.70 -0.63 -14.08
C THR A 128 -17.26 0.33 -12.98
N PHE A 129 -16.04 0.19 -12.46
CA PHE A 129 -15.52 1.09 -11.45
C PHE A 129 -15.11 2.44 -12.07
N PRO A 130 -15.36 3.58 -11.42
CA PRO A 130 -15.12 4.89 -12.01
C PRO A 130 -13.64 5.23 -12.22
N LEU A 131 -12.73 4.54 -11.54
CA LEU A 131 -11.29 4.80 -11.60
C LEU A 131 -10.53 3.64 -12.25
N PRO A 132 -9.51 3.91 -13.08
CA PRO A 132 -8.67 2.87 -13.66
C PRO A 132 -7.76 2.18 -12.63
N PHE A 133 -7.66 2.74 -11.43
CA PHE A 133 -6.87 2.25 -10.32
C PHE A 133 -7.72 2.09 -9.06
N VAL A 134 -7.32 1.18 -8.19
CA VAL A 134 -7.95 0.95 -6.90
C VAL A 134 -6.88 0.92 -5.81
N PRO A 135 -7.10 1.59 -4.66
CA PRO A 135 -6.24 1.39 -3.52
C PRO A 135 -6.60 0.08 -2.83
N VAL A 136 -5.60 -0.79 -2.69
CA VAL A 136 -5.69 -2.04 -1.94
C VAL A 136 -4.88 -1.88 -0.67
N THR A 137 -5.57 -1.99 0.45
CA THR A 137 -5.02 -1.94 1.80
C THR A 137 -4.76 -3.36 2.27
N VAL A 138 -3.52 -3.64 2.64
CA VAL A 138 -3.12 -4.83 3.41
C VAL A 138 -3.08 -4.42 4.88
N ASN A 139 -3.83 -5.10 5.76
CA ASN A 139 -3.89 -4.70 7.16
C ASN A 139 -4.01 -5.86 8.16
N ILE A 140 -3.69 -5.54 9.42
CA ILE A 140 -3.97 -6.37 10.59
C ILE A 140 -4.84 -5.54 11.53
N VAL A 141 -5.94 -6.12 11.98
CA VAL A 141 -6.92 -5.48 12.87
C VAL A 141 -7.05 -6.29 14.15
N ASN A 142 -6.87 -5.64 15.29
CA ASN A 142 -7.12 -6.20 16.61
C ASN A 142 -8.53 -5.81 17.08
N ALA A 143 -9.55 -6.44 16.50
CA ALA A 143 -10.96 -6.17 16.83
C ALA A 143 -11.36 -6.74 18.20
N ASP A 144 -10.74 -7.85 18.61
CA ASP A 144 -11.09 -8.55 19.86
C ASP A 144 -10.26 -8.08 21.08
N PHE A 145 -9.60 -6.93 20.96
CA PHE A 145 -8.89 -6.28 22.07
C PHE A 145 -7.81 -7.17 22.72
N ARG A 146 -7.18 -8.05 21.95
CA ARG A 146 -6.12 -8.94 22.42
C ARG A 146 -4.76 -8.31 22.19
N ALA A 147 -4.03 -8.10 23.29
CA ALA A 147 -2.64 -7.66 23.19
C ALA A 147 -1.75 -8.76 22.60
N GLY A 148 -0.72 -8.37 21.88
CA GLY A 148 0.21 -9.29 21.26
C GLY A 148 1.23 -8.56 20.42
N THR A 149 2.08 -9.33 19.74
CA THR A 149 3.11 -8.82 18.85
C THR A 149 3.01 -9.51 17.51
N VAL A 150 3.04 -8.72 16.42
CA VAL A 150 3.00 -9.23 15.06
C VAL A 150 4.26 -10.06 14.80
N ASN A 151 4.05 -11.31 14.38
CA ASN A 151 5.10 -12.16 13.85
C ASN A 151 5.02 -12.14 12.32
N ALA A 152 6.10 -11.72 11.65
CA ALA A 152 6.12 -11.56 10.20
C ALA A 152 5.73 -12.83 9.43
N LYS A 153 6.28 -13.98 9.83
CA LYS A 153 6.01 -15.26 9.16
C LYS A 153 4.53 -15.63 9.28
N PHE A 154 3.98 -15.57 10.48
CA PHE A 154 2.57 -15.87 10.72
C PHE A 154 1.65 -14.90 9.97
N CYS A 155 1.97 -13.60 9.98
CA CYS A 155 1.25 -12.60 9.20
C CYS A 155 1.27 -12.95 7.70
N ALA A 156 2.44 -13.27 7.14
CA ALA A 156 2.59 -13.62 5.74
C ALA A 156 1.79 -14.89 5.39
N ASP A 157 1.84 -15.92 6.24
CA ASP A 157 1.04 -17.13 6.09
C ASP A 157 -0.47 -16.83 6.08
N MET A 158 -0.94 -15.91 6.93
CA MET A 158 -2.35 -15.49 6.96
C MET A 158 -2.73 -14.71 5.69
N MET A 159 -1.87 -13.81 5.21
CA MET A 159 -2.10 -13.08 3.96
C MET A 159 -2.14 -14.02 2.75
N VAL A 160 -1.22 -15.00 2.70
CA VAL A 160 -1.24 -16.06 1.68
C VAL A 160 -2.56 -16.82 1.73
N LYS A 161 -3.07 -17.12 2.93
CA LYS A 161 -4.34 -17.83 3.11
C LYS A 161 -5.56 -17.01 2.65
N VAL A 162 -5.56 -15.70 2.87
CA VAL A 162 -6.58 -14.79 2.30
C VAL A 162 -6.54 -14.84 0.78
N ILE A 163 -5.37 -14.56 0.19
CA ILE A 163 -5.23 -14.41 -1.26
C ILE A 163 -5.52 -15.74 -1.97
N SER A 164 -4.85 -16.83 -1.57
CA SER A 164 -5.06 -18.15 -2.18
C SER A 164 -6.45 -18.72 -1.89
N GLY A 165 -6.95 -18.55 -0.67
CA GLY A 165 -8.26 -19.05 -0.25
C GLY A 165 -9.42 -18.38 -0.97
N CYS A 166 -9.29 -17.09 -1.31
CA CYS A 166 -10.32 -16.36 -2.04
C CYS A 166 -10.20 -16.41 -3.56
N THR A 167 -9.05 -16.85 -4.09
CA THR A 167 -8.83 -17.04 -5.52
C THR A 167 -8.88 -18.50 -5.97
N ALA A 168 -9.07 -19.44 -5.04
CA ALA A 168 -9.25 -20.85 -5.34
C ALA A 168 -10.47 -21.09 -6.25
N LYS A 169 -10.48 -22.21 -6.98
CA LYS A 169 -11.57 -22.55 -7.90
C LYS A 169 -12.93 -22.54 -7.18
N GLY A 170 -13.92 -21.87 -7.78
CA GLY A 170 -15.28 -21.75 -7.22
C GLY A 170 -15.45 -20.64 -6.18
N ARG A 171 -14.42 -19.84 -5.91
CA ARG A 171 -14.47 -18.67 -5.03
C ARG A 171 -14.83 -17.41 -5.81
N PRO A 172 -15.28 -16.34 -5.12
CA PRO A 172 -15.73 -15.11 -5.79
C PRO A 172 -14.63 -14.35 -6.53
N SER A 173 -13.35 -14.49 -6.12
CA SER A 173 -12.23 -13.79 -6.77
C SER A 173 -11.47 -14.68 -7.75
N ARG A 174 -10.77 -14.05 -8.69
CA ARG A 174 -9.61 -14.61 -9.39
C ARG A 174 -8.39 -13.76 -9.06
N PHE A 175 -7.17 -14.27 -9.29
CA PHE A 175 -5.98 -13.48 -8.95
C PHE A 175 -5.85 -12.17 -9.76
N ASP A 176 -6.25 -12.18 -11.05
CA ASP A 176 -6.34 -10.99 -11.90
C ASP A 176 -7.67 -10.24 -11.76
N HIS A 177 -8.49 -10.61 -10.79
CA HIS A 177 -9.78 -10.01 -10.49
C HIS A 177 -10.09 -10.21 -8.99
N PHE A 178 -9.19 -9.71 -8.15
CA PHE A 178 -9.21 -9.94 -6.71
C PHE A 178 -10.12 -8.91 -6.03
N ILE A 179 -11.16 -9.39 -5.34
CA ILE A 179 -12.21 -8.55 -4.71
C ILE A 179 -11.96 -8.37 -3.20
N GLY A 180 -10.90 -8.97 -2.68
CA GLY A 180 -10.56 -8.88 -1.27
C GLY A 180 -11.07 -10.04 -0.43
N GLY A 181 -10.66 -10.01 0.83
CA GLY A 181 -11.04 -10.97 1.84
C GLY A 181 -10.24 -10.79 3.11
N GLU A 182 -10.59 -11.60 4.10
CA GLU A 182 -9.98 -11.56 5.41
C GLU A 182 -9.96 -12.94 6.05
N VAL A 183 -8.99 -13.15 6.94
CA VAL A 183 -8.95 -14.30 7.82
C VAL A 183 -8.83 -13.83 9.25
N GLN A 184 -9.72 -14.33 10.11
CA GLN A 184 -9.60 -14.16 11.55
C GLN A 184 -8.88 -15.38 12.15
N ASP A 185 -7.86 -15.11 12.95
CA ASP A 185 -7.15 -16.14 13.69
C ASP A 185 -7.82 -16.47 15.04
N SER A 186 -7.34 -17.51 15.71
CA SER A 186 -7.89 -17.93 17.01
C SER A 186 -7.63 -16.95 18.15
N SER A 187 -6.76 -15.96 17.95
CA SER A 187 -6.53 -14.87 18.89
C SER A 187 -7.51 -13.71 18.66
N GLY A 188 -8.36 -13.77 17.64
CA GLY A 188 -9.32 -12.72 17.32
C GLY A 188 -8.73 -11.57 16.49
N TRP A 189 -7.49 -11.72 16.02
CA TRP A 189 -6.89 -10.78 15.07
C TRP A 189 -7.34 -11.11 13.66
N THR A 190 -7.66 -10.07 12.89
CA THR A 190 -8.08 -10.18 11.50
C THR A 190 -6.94 -9.70 10.60
N TYR A 191 -6.60 -10.50 9.60
CA TYR A 191 -5.65 -10.16 8.54
C TYR A 191 -6.46 -10.01 7.26
N ALA A 192 -6.40 -8.85 6.62
CA ALA A 192 -7.24 -8.58 5.46
C ALA A 192 -6.49 -7.89 4.33
N VAL A 193 -7.01 -8.12 3.12
CA VAL A 193 -6.64 -7.42 1.90
C VAL A 193 -7.93 -6.89 1.31
N LEU A 194 -8.10 -5.57 1.32
CA LEU A 194 -9.37 -4.92 0.97
C LEU A 194 -9.17 -3.54 0.35
N CYS A 195 -10.24 -2.92 -0.13
CA CYS A 195 -10.28 -1.48 -0.35
C CYS A 195 -11.18 -0.85 0.72
N ASP A 196 -10.60 -0.09 1.65
CA ASP A 196 -11.28 0.53 2.79
C ASP A 196 -11.83 1.94 2.48
N GLU A 197 -11.76 2.37 1.22
CA GLU A 197 -12.32 3.63 0.77
C GLU A 197 -13.84 3.54 0.59
N GLY A 198 -14.57 4.60 0.97
CA GLY A 198 -16.04 4.61 0.86
C GLY A 198 -16.57 4.36 -0.56
N TYR A 199 -15.81 4.75 -1.59
CA TYR A 199 -16.19 4.54 -2.99
C TYR A 199 -15.96 3.09 -3.48
N CYS A 200 -15.28 2.26 -2.70
CA CYS A 200 -15.12 0.83 -2.98
C CYS A 200 -16.32 0.00 -2.54
N MET A 201 -17.18 0.52 -1.66
CA MET A 201 -18.32 -0.22 -1.11
C MET A 201 -19.64 0.06 -1.86
N LYS A 202 -20.49 -0.95 -1.94
CA LYS A 202 -21.92 -0.83 -2.24
C LYS A 202 -22.65 -0.52 -0.94
N LEU A 203 -22.80 0.78 -0.67
CA LEU A 203 -23.75 1.30 0.33
C LEU A 203 -25.16 0.76 0.06
#